data_AF-A0A939KVV8-F1
#
_entry.id   AF-A0A939KVV8-F1
#
_cell.length_a   1.000
_cell.length_b   1.000
_cell.length_c   1.000
_cell.angle_alpha   90.00
_cell.angle_beta   90.00
_cell.angle_gamma   90.00
#
_symmetry.space_group_name_H-M   'P 1'
#
loop_
_entity.id
_entity.type
_entity.pdbx_description
1 polymer ?
#
loop_
_entity_poly.entity_id
_entity_poly.type
_entity_poly.pdbx_seq_one_letter_code
_entity_poly.pdbx_strand_id
1 'polypeptide(L)'
;MHKIELQNGASQLLVYTRGGDGGEGGDGGDGGDGGDGGKGGKAATCGCLGCGAGRGGNGGDGGHGGDGGDGGNGGRAMDTIVEIGQGYRDKVDGRSDASIAGVGGQAGGAGGPGSAGQGGDKDGKHTTSGEPGNPGKAGNPGEPGSRGAQGGSAGRVEIREF
;
A
#
# COMPACT_ATOMS: atom_id res chain seq x y z
N MET A 1 28.98 29.84 5.22
CA MET A 1 30.32 29.25 5.42
C MET A 1 30.30 28.51 6.75
N HIS A 2 30.37 27.18 6.71
CA HIS A 2 30.50 26.38 7.94
C HIS A 2 31.98 26.11 8.16
N LYS A 3 32.51 26.50 9.32
CA LYS A 3 33.90 26.24 9.73
C LYS A 3 33.92 24.95 10.53
N ILE A 4 34.69 23.96 10.08
CA ILE A 4 34.94 22.72 10.82
C ILE A 4 36.38 22.79 11.30
N GLU A 5 36.57 22.76 12.62
CA GLU A 5 37.90 22.71 13.25
C GLU A 5 38.14 21.29 13.77
N LEU A 6 39.20 20.65 13.28
CA LEU A 6 39.61 19.34 13.78
C LEU A 6 40.33 19.53 15.12
N GLN A 7 39.79 18.97 16.20
CA GLN A 7 40.49 18.94 17.48
C GLN A 7 41.71 18.02 17.40
N ASN A 8 42.78 18.44 18.07
CA ASN A 8 44.11 17.84 17.99
C ASN A 8 44.06 16.35 18.36
N GLY A 9 44.18 15.45 17.38
CA GLY A 9 44.11 14.00 17.56
C GLY A 9 43.41 13.22 16.44
N ALA A 10 42.59 13.87 15.61
CA ALA A 10 42.06 13.25 14.39
C ALA A 10 43.15 13.18 13.31
N SER A 11 43.55 11.97 12.90
CA SER A 11 44.54 11.75 11.85
C SER A 11 44.01 12.02 10.44
N GLN A 12 42.69 12.01 10.25
CA GLN A 12 42.03 12.16 8.95
C GLN A 12 40.60 12.73 9.09
N LEU A 13 40.18 13.59 8.17
CA LEU A 13 38.82 14.08 7.99
C LEU A 13 38.17 13.33 6.81
N LEU A 14 37.03 12.70 7.06
CA LEU A 14 36.18 12.15 6.00
C LEU A 14 35.04 13.13 5.72
N VAL A 15 34.93 13.56 4.47
CA VAL A 15 33.77 14.29 3.96
C VAL A 15 32.90 13.32 3.18
N TYR A 16 31.70 13.08 3.68
CA TYR A 16 30.75 12.14 3.09
C TYR A 16 29.48 12.88 2.68
N THR A 17 29.05 12.66 1.43
CA THR A 17 27.80 13.23 0.91
C THR A 17 26.94 12.15 0.26
N ARG A 18 25.63 12.19 0.50
CA ARG A 18 24.66 11.31 -0.16
C ARG A 18 23.33 12.06 -0.23
N GLY A 19 22.58 11.85 -1.30
CA GLY A 19 21.22 12.37 -1.40
C GLY A 19 20.24 11.53 -0.57
N GLY A 20 19.03 12.05 -0.31
CA GLY A 20 18.02 11.27 0.39
C GLY A 20 17.53 10.10 -0.46
N ASP A 21 17.25 8.96 0.16
CA ASP A 21 16.57 7.86 -0.52
C ASP A 21 15.11 8.24 -0.83
N GLY A 22 14.55 7.61 -1.86
CA GLY A 22 13.15 7.77 -2.18
C GLY A 22 12.26 7.18 -1.08
N GLY A 23 11.17 7.88 -0.76
CA GLY A 23 10.19 7.38 0.20
C GLY A 23 9.49 6.13 -0.31
N GLU A 24 9.17 5.20 0.59
CA GLU A 24 8.36 4.03 0.24
C GLU A 24 6.91 4.46 -0.06
N GLY A 25 6.28 3.76 -0.98
CA GLY A 25 4.86 3.90 -1.24
C GLY A 25 4.04 3.28 -0.12
N GLY A 26 2.87 3.85 0.16
CA GLY A 26 1.96 3.29 1.17
C GLY A 26 1.22 2.06 0.65
N ASP A 27 0.93 1.10 1.52
CA ASP A 27 0.13 -0.06 1.15
C ASP A 27 -1.35 0.33 0.88
N GLY A 28 -1.96 -0.37 -0.06
CA GLY A 28 -3.38 -0.28 -0.35
C GLY A 28 -4.22 -0.92 0.76
N GLY A 29 -5.41 -0.37 1.00
CA GLY A 29 -6.33 -0.91 1.99
C GLY A 29 -7.12 -2.11 1.47
N ASP A 30 -7.41 -3.08 2.33
CA ASP A 30 -8.26 -4.21 1.94
C ASP A 30 -9.71 -3.79 1.65
N GLY A 31 -10.32 -4.47 0.69
CA GLY A 31 -11.75 -4.34 0.42
C GLY A 31 -12.59 -4.98 1.53
N GLY A 32 -13.72 -4.35 1.86
CA GLY A 32 -14.64 -4.89 2.87
C GLY A 32 -15.48 -6.05 2.34
N ASP A 33 -15.80 -7.02 3.20
CA ASP A 33 -16.67 -8.13 2.82
C ASP A 33 -18.11 -7.68 2.52
N GLY A 34 -18.75 -8.38 1.59
CA GLY A 34 -20.17 -8.20 1.29
C GLY A 34 -21.06 -8.71 2.43
N GLY A 35 -22.15 -8.01 2.70
CA GLY A 35 -23.10 -8.42 3.74
C GLY A 35 -23.93 -9.63 3.33
N ASP A 36 -24.25 -10.51 4.28
CA ASP A 36 -25.12 -11.65 4.00
C ASP A 36 -26.56 -11.25 3.67
N GLY A 37 -27.18 -12.01 2.78
CA GLY A 37 -28.59 -11.83 2.43
C GLY A 37 -29.52 -12.28 3.57
N GLY A 38 -30.59 -11.52 3.78
CA GLY A 38 -31.60 -11.85 4.80
C GLY A 38 -32.37 -13.14 4.49
N LYS A 39 -32.77 -13.89 5.53
CA LYS A 39 -33.64 -15.05 5.34
C LYS A 39 -35.02 -14.63 4.80
N GLY A 40 -35.55 -15.40 3.87
CA GLY A 40 -36.90 -15.21 3.32
C GLY A 40 -37.99 -15.42 4.36
N GLY A 41 -39.09 -14.67 4.23
CA GLY A 41 -40.23 -14.78 5.14
C GLY A 41 -40.89 -16.17 5.05
N LYS A 42 -41.32 -16.72 6.19
CA LYS A 42 -42.07 -17.98 6.21
C LYS A 42 -43.39 -17.85 5.45
N ALA A 43 -43.84 -18.94 4.84
CA ALA A 43 -45.18 -19.01 4.26
C ALA A 43 -46.24 -18.69 5.34
N ALA A 44 -47.32 -18.02 4.95
CA ALA A 44 -48.44 -17.72 5.82
C ALA A 44 -49.66 -18.57 5.45
N THR A 45 -50.46 -18.93 6.46
CA THR A 45 -51.71 -19.70 6.29
C THR A 45 -52.82 -18.81 5.76
N CYS A 46 -52.74 -18.41 4.49
CA CYS A 46 -53.74 -17.60 3.83
C CYS A 46 -54.89 -18.45 3.27
N GLY A 47 -56.03 -18.52 3.96
CA GLY A 47 -57.28 -19.10 3.44
C GLY A 47 -57.14 -20.51 2.82
N CYS A 48 -57.91 -20.79 1.76
CA CYS A 48 -57.93 -22.12 1.13
C CYS A 48 -56.70 -22.42 0.27
N LEU A 49 -55.97 -21.40 -0.21
CA LEU A 49 -54.89 -21.53 -1.19
C LEU A 49 -53.48 -21.46 -0.60
N GLY A 50 -53.33 -20.92 0.62
CA GLY A 50 -52.02 -20.65 1.24
C GLY A 50 -51.29 -19.47 0.58
N CYS A 51 -50.32 -18.89 1.29
CA CYS A 51 -49.36 -17.94 0.71
C CYS A 51 -47.99 -18.64 0.60
N GLY A 52 -47.31 -18.52 -0.54
CA GLY A 52 -45.96 -19.04 -0.72
C GLY A 52 -44.96 -18.38 0.25
N ALA A 53 -43.88 -19.09 0.55
CA ALA A 53 -42.77 -18.55 1.34
C ALA A 53 -41.97 -17.52 0.54
N GLY A 54 -41.44 -16.51 1.24
CA GLY A 54 -40.62 -15.47 0.67
C GLY A 54 -39.26 -15.98 0.23
N ARG A 55 -38.73 -15.42 -0.86
CA ARG A 55 -37.36 -15.66 -1.31
C ARG A 55 -36.36 -15.10 -0.29
N GLY A 56 -35.21 -15.77 -0.14
CA GLY A 56 -34.07 -15.20 0.57
C GLY A 56 -33.52 -13.96 -0.15
N GLY A 57 -32.99 -13.02 0.63
CA GLY A 57 -32.27 -11.86 0.11
C GLY A 57 -30.95 -12.29 -0.54
N ASN A 58 -30.49 -11.52 -1.52
CA ASN A 58 -29.16 -11.72 -2.10
C ASN A 58 -28.08 -11.27 -1.10
N GLY A 59 -26.93 -11.93 -1.13
CA GLY A 59 -25.72 -11.39 -0.51
C GLY A 59 -25.25 -10.15 -1.24
N GLY A 60 -24.60 -9.25 -0.51
CA GLY A 60 -23.90 -8.10 -1.05
C GLY A 60 -22.58 -8.49 -1.70
N ASP A 61 -22.15 -7.70 -2.67
CA ASP A 61 -20.82 -7.84 -3.26
C ASP A 61 -19.75 -7.35 -2.27
N GLY A 62 -18.57 -7.97 -2.32
CA GLY A 62 -17.38 -7.52 -1.62
C GLY A 62 -16.79 -6.26 -2.28
N GLY A 63 -16.15 -5.43 -1.48
CA GLY A 63 -15.43 -4.25 -1.92
C GLY A 63 -14.12 -4.60 -2.63
N HIS A 64 -13.70 -3.72 -3.54
CA HIS A 64 -12.38 -3.79 -4.15
C HIS A 64 -11.31 -3.38 -3.14
N GLY A 65 -10.14 -4.02 -3.23
CA GLY A 65 -8.93 -3.56 -2.54
C GLY A 65 -8.44 -2.26 -3.16
N GLY A 66 -7.76 -1.45 -2.35
CA GLY A 66 -7.07 -0.25 -2.80
C GLY A 66 -5.72 -0.58 -3.43
N ASP A 67 -5.29 0.25 -4.35
CA ASP A 67 -3.97 0.16 -4.96
C ASP A 67 -2.88 0.56 -3.97
N GLY A 68 -1.69 -0.02 -4.13
CA GLY A 68 -0.49 0.43 -3.44
C GLY A 68 0.01 1.75 -4.02
N GLY A 69 0.51 2.63 -3.18
CA GLY A 69 1.15 3.88 -3.60
C GLY A 69 2.50 3.61 -4.26
N ASP A 70 2.87 4.45 -5.22
CA ASP A 70 4.20 4.38 -5.83
C ASP A 70 5.30 4.82 -4.85
N GLY A 71 6.47 4.21 -4.98
CA GLY A 71 7.68 4.64 -4.30
C GLY A 71 8.24 5.93 -4.92
N GLY A 72 8.77 6.82 -4.08
CA GLY A 72 9.44 8.03 -4.49
C GLY A 72 10.81 7.78 -5.15
N ASN A 73 11.28 8.76 -5.93
CA ASN A 73 12.63 8.75 -6.45
C ASN A 73 13.65 9.14 -5.37
N GLY A 74 14.88 8.63 -5.48
CA GLY A 74 16.01 9.10 -4.68
C GLY A 74 16.44 10.50 -5.09
N GLY A 75 16.80 11.33 -4.10
CA GLY A 75 17.36 12.66 -4.30
C GLY A 75 18.83 12.58 -4.70
N ARG A 76 19.26 13.48 -5.59
CA ARG A 76 20.67 13.62 -5.98
C ARG A 76 21.49 14.26 -4.85
N ALA A 77 22.72 13.76 -4.63
CA ALA A 77 23.64 14.40 -3.69
C ALA A 77 24.22 15.69 -4.29
N MET A 78 24.50 16.68 -3.43
CA MET A 78 25.12 17.93 -3.85
C MET A 78 26.62 17.77 -4.09
N ASP A 79 27.14 18.50 -5.07
CA ASP A 79 28.59 18.68 -5.23
C ASP A 79 29.13 19.51 -4.06
N THR A 80 30.26 19.08 -3.51
CA THR A 80 30.89 19.67 -2.32
C THR A 80 32.34 20.01 -2.61
N ILE A 81 32.72 21.25 -2.32
CA ILE A 81 34.09 21.74 -2.41
C ILE A 81 34.62 21.91 -0.98
N VAL A 82 35.78 21.35 -0.70
CA VAL A 82 36.47 21.42 0.58
C VAL A 82 37.78 22.14 0.36
N GLU A 83 37.93 23.31 0.97
CA GLU A 83 39.15 24.11 0.91
C GLU A 83 39.98 23.85 2.18
N ILE A 84 41.25 23.49 1.99
CA ILE A 84 42.19 23.16 3.07
C ILE A 84 43.52 23.89 2.88
N GLY A 85 44.25 24.11 3.97
CA GLY A 85 45.60 24.66 3.87
C GLY A 85 46.55 23.69 3.18
N GLN A 86 47.62 24.22 2.58
CA GLN A 86 48.69 23.42 1.97
C GLN A 86 49.27 22.37 2.93
N GLY A 87 49.50 21.16 2.43
CA GLY A 87 50.11 20.06 3.18
C GLY A 87 49.13 19.24 4.02
N TYR A 88 47.83 19.47 3.85
CA TYR A 88 46.76 18.73 4.53
C TYR A 88 45.96 17.82 3.60
N ARG A 89 46.27 17.76 2.30
CA ARG A 89 45.52 16.96 1.32
C ARG A 89 45.39 15.49 1.70
N ASP A 90 46.47 14.89 2.20
CA ASP A 90 46.50 13.47 2.59
C ASP A 90 45.69 13.19 3.87
N LYS A 91 45.29 14.25 4.58
CA LYS A 91 44.46 14.17 5.79
C LYS A 91 42.97 14.32 5.49
N VAL A 92 42.56 14.47 4.23
CA VAL A 92 41.14 14.58 3.87
C VAL A 92 40.77 13.53 2.82
N ASP A 93 39.75 12.73 3.13
CA ASP A 93 39.11 11.82 2.17
C ASP A 93 37.73 12.35 1.81
N GLY A 94 37.35 12.17 0.55
CA GLY A 94 36.08 12.60 0.00
C GLY A 94 35.32 11.41 -0.56
N ARG A 95 34.11 11.18 -0.07
CA ARG A 95 33.24 10.11 -0.54
C ARG A 95 31.86 10.62 -0.87
N SER A 96 31.29 10.08 -1.94
CA SER A 96 29.91 10.33 -2.28
C SER A 96 29.25 9.08 -2.81
N ASP A 97 28.05 8.81 -2.29
CA ASP A 97 27.26 7.65 -2.68
C ASP A 97 25.98 8.09 -3.38
N ALA A 98 25.49 7.23 -4.25
CA ALA A 98 24.15 7.36 -4.83
C ALA A 98 23.07 7.08 -3.78
N SER A 99 21.89 7.66 -3.95
CA SER A 99 20.69 7.26 -3.23
C SER A 99 19.92 6.20 -4.02
N ILE A 100 19.03 5.48 -3.36
CA ILE A 100 18.17 4.48 -3.97
C ILE A 100 16.74 5.02 -4.12
N ALA A 101 15.99 4.45 -5.07
CA ALA A 101 14.56 4.69 -5.19
C ALA A 101 13.78 3.94 -4.11
N GLY A 102 12.67 4.53 -3.67
CA GLY A 102 11.71 3.89 -2.79
C GLY A 102 10.97 2.75 -3.50
N VAL A 103 10.61 1.72 -2.74
CA VAL A 103 9.79 0.61 -3.23
C VAL A 103 8.32 1.04 -3.24
N GLY A 104 7.53 0.56 -4.20
CA GLY A 104 6.08 0.76 -4.19
C GLY A 104 5.39 -0.08 -3.13
N GLY A 105 4.23 0.39 -2.65
CA GLY A 105 3.41 -0.30 -1.67
C GLY A 105 2.72 -1.54 -2.22
N GLN A 106 2.33 -2.43 -1.33
CA GLN A 106 1.55 -3.62 -1.68
C GLN A 106 0.10 -3.23 -2.02
N ALA A 107 -0.54 -4.02 -2.87
CA ALA A 107 -1.98 -3.91 -3.12
C ALA A 107 -2.79 -4.43 -1.93
N GLY A 108 -3.96 -3.84 -1.71
CA GLY A 108 -4.98 -4.39 -0.82
C GLY A 108 -5.69 -5.60 -1.42
N GLY A 109 -6.09 -6.54 -0.57
CA GLY A 109 -6.88 -7.70 -0.94
C GLY A 109 -8.33 -7.35 -1.32
N ALA A 110 -8.96 -8.23 -2.09
CA ALA A 110 -10.40 -8.14 -2.36
C ALA A 110 -11.23 -8.55 -1.14
N GLY A 111 -12.35 -7.87 -0.93
CA GLY A 111 -13.39 -8.34 -0.01
C GLY A 111 -14.12 -9.56 -0.56
N GLY A 112 -14.50 -10.48 0.32
CA GLY A 112 -15.26 -11.68 -0.01
C GLY A 112 -16.73 -11.37 -0.35
N PRO A 113 -17.41 -12.26 -1.09
CA PRO A 113 -18.84 -12.12 -1.35
C PRO A 113 -19.67 -12.41 -0.11
N GLY A 114 -20.77 -11.67 0.06
CA GLY A 114 -21.80 -12.01 1.03
C GLY A 114 -22.56 -13.28 0.63
N SER A 115 -22.95 -14.07 1.62
CA SER A 115 -23.69 -15.31 1.39
C SER A 115 -25.14 -15.02 0.97
N ALA A 116 -25.71 -15.91 0.15
CA ALA A 116 -27.13 -15.88 -0.13
C ALA A 116 -27.97 -16.11 1.13
N GLY A 117 -29.03 -15.33 1.30
CA GLY A 117 -30.07 -15.62 2.28
C GLY A 117 -30.81 -16.89 1.90
N GLN A 118 -31.10 -17.73 2.89
CA GLN A 118 -31.94 -18.91 2.68
C GLN A 118 -33.37 -18.48 2.37
N GLY A 119 -34.06 -19.26 1.54
CA GLY A 119 -35.50 -19.09 1.32
C GLY A 119 -36.32 -19.35 2.57
N GLY A 120 -37.54 -18.81 2.60
CA GLY A 120 -38.47 -19.02 3.70
C GLY A 120 -38.97 -20.46 3.80
N ASP A 121 -39.24 -20.90 5.03
CA ASP A 121 -39.75 -22.24 5.27
C ASP A 121 -41.20 -22.36 4.79
N LYS A 122 -41.56 -23.56 4.29
CA LYS A 122 -42.94 -23.91 3.95
C LYS A 122 -43.80 -24.01 5.22
N ASP A 123 -45.05 -23.58 5.13
CA ASP A 123 -46.04 -23.70 6.20
C ASP A 123 -47.46 -23.86 5.62
N GLY A 124 -48.35 -24.48 6.36
CA GLY A 124 -49.74 -24.73 5.97
C GLY A 124 -49.90 -25.67 4.77
N LYS A 125 -50.75 -25.28 3.81
CA LYS A 125 -51.12 -26.11 2.64
C LYS A 125 -50.15 -25.99 1.45
N HIS A 126 -49.17 -25.08 1.51
CA HIS A 126 -48.18 -24.93 0.44
C HIS A 126 -47.02 -25.92 0.63
N THR A 127 -46.61 -26.58 -0.45
CA THR A 127 -45.55 -27.62 -0.42
C THR A 127 -44.16 -27.10 -0.75
N THR A 128 -44.03 -25.85 -1.20
CA THR A 128 -42.78 -25.26 -1.70
C THR A 128 -42.20 -24.24 -0.72
N SER A 129 -40.91 -24.39 -0.38
CA SER A 129 -40.14 -23.35 0.30
C SER A 129 -39.84 -22.18 -0.63
N GLY A 130 -39.45 -21.05 -0.07
CA GLY A 130 -38.89 -19.95 -0.85
C GLY A 130 -37.56 -20.39 -1.47
N GLU A 131 -37.21 -19.80 -2.61
CA GLU A 131 -35.88 -19.99 -3.18
C GLU A 131 -34.84 -19.21 -2.36
N PRO A 132 -33.58 -19.69 -2.28
CA PRO A 132 -32.49 -18.87 -1.79
C PRO A 132 -32.28 -17.60 -2.63
N GLY A 133 -31.63 -16.61 -2.03
CA GLY A 133 -31.01 -15.53 -2.78
C GLY A 133 -29.82 -16.02 -3.61
N ASN A 134 -29.18 -15.09 -4.31
CA ASN A 134 -27.88 -15.33 -4.92
C ASN A 134 -26.77 -14.82 -3.99
N PRO A 135 -25.61 -15.50 -3.92
CA PRO A 135 -24.44 -14.93 -3.27
C PRO A 135 -23.99 -13.68 -4.03
N GLY A 136 -23.30 -12.78 -3.33
CA GLY A 136 -22.60 -11.68 -3.96
C GLY A 136 -21.39 -12.15 -4.77
N LYS A 137 -20.68 -11.19 -5.35
CA LYS A 137 -19.38 -11.39 -6.00
C LYS A 137 -18.25 -10.89 -5.10
N ALA A 138 -17.10 -11.53 -5.18
CA ALA A 138 -15.90 -11.00 -4.56
C ALA A 138 -15.52 -9.69 -5.27
N GLY A 139 -14.85 -8.80 -4.53
CA GLY A 139 -14.16 -7.67 -5.13
C GLY A 139 -12.98 -8.11 -5.99
N ASN A 140 -12.25 -7.12 -6.50
CA ASN A 140 -10.95 -7.33 -7.14
C ASN A 140 -9.87 -6.82 -6.19
N PRO A 141 -8.70 -7.48 -6.12
CA PRO A 141 -7.54 -6.90 -5.46
C PRO A 141 -7.11 -5.60 -6.17
N GLY A 142 -6.42 -4.73 -5.44
CA GLY A 142 -5.77 -3.57 -6.04
C GLY A 142 -4.53 -3.95 -6.87
N GLU A 143 -3.91 -2.97 -7.49
CA GLU A 143 -2.61 -3.10 -8.14
C GLU A 143 -1.48 -2.68 -7.20
N PRO A 144 -0.33 -3.41 -7.17
CA PRO A 144 0.83 -2.98 -6.40
C PRO A 144 1.41 -1.68 -6.97
N GLY A 145 1.94 -0.84 -6.08
CA GLY A 145 2.64 0.38 -6.47
C GLY A 145 3.95 0.09 -7.21
N SER A 146 4.34 1.00 -8.10
CA SER A 146 5.61 0.92 -8.81
C SER A 146 6.77 1.36 -7.91
N ARG A 147 7.95 0.78 -8.14
CA ARG A 147 9.19 1.34 -7.59
C ARG A 147 9.45 2.72 -8.20
N GLY A 148 10.02 3.63 -7.42
CA GLY A 148 10.53 4.90 -7.95
C GLY A 148 11.48 4.66 -9.13
N ALA A 149 11.34 5.46 -10.18
CA ALA A 149 12.04 5.25 -11.45
C ALA A 149 13.56 5.35 -11.32
N GLN A 150 14.05 6.20 -10.40
CA GLN A 150 15.48 6.50 -10.28
C GLN A 150 15.91 6.67 -8.83
N GLY A 151 17.06 6.09 -8.50
CA GLY A 151 17.90 6.58 -7.40
C GLY A 151 18.59 7.87 -7.79
N GLY A 152 19.05 8.65 -6.82
CA GLY A 152 19.77 9.88 -7.08
C GLY A 152 21.26 9.62 -7.29
N SER A 153 21.89 10.33 -8.23
CA SER A 153 23.32 10.19 -8.46
C SER A 153 24.14 10.69 -7.27
N ALA A 154 25.32 10.10 -7.09
CA ALA A 154 26.35 10.65 -6.22
C ALA A 154 26.75 12.06 -6.69
N GLY A 155 27.18 12.88 -5.74
CA GLY A 155 27.75 14.19 -5.97
C GLY A 155 29.26 14.09 -6.13
N ARG A 156 29.90 15.18 -6.57
CA ARG A 156 31.37 15.26 -6.57
C ARG A 156 31.86 15.84 -5.26
N VAL A 157 32.82 15.18 -4.61
CA VAL A 157 33.62 15.78 -3.53
C VAL A 157 34.96 16.22 -4.10
N GLU A 158 35.22 17.52 -4.06
CA GLU A 158 36.43 18.13 -4.57
C GLU A 158 37.23 18.75 -3.42
N ILE A 159 38.47 18.30 -3.24
CA ILE A 159 39.36 18.80 -2.19
C ILE A 159 40.40 19.71 -2.85
N ARG A 160 40.45 20.96 -2.43
CA ARG A 160 41.35 22.00 -2.97
C ARG A 160 42.25 22.53 -1.86
N GLU A 161 43.51 22.70 -2.19
CA GLU A 161 44.45 23.44 -1.33
C GLU A 161 44.42 24.92 -1.70
N PHE A 162 44.55 25.80 -0.71
CA PHE A 162 44.73 27.24 -0.87
C PHE A 162 46.05 27.72 -0.27
#